data_AF-A0A7W5ZVM7-F1
#
_entry.id   AF-A0A7W5ZVM7-F1
#
_cell.length_a   1.000
_cell.length_b   1.000
_cell.length_c   1.000
_cell.angle_alpha   90.00
_cell.angle_beta   90.00
_cell.angle_gamma   90.00
#
_symmetry.space_group_name_H-M   'P 1'
#
loop_
_entity.id
_entity.type
_entity.pdbx_description
1 polymer ?
#
loop_
_entity_poly.entity_id
_entity_poly.type
_entity_poly.pdbx_seq_one_letter_code
_entity_poly.pdbx_strand_id
1 'polypeptide(L)' 'MEKTEFEQMRDKALTQLMNGQSLTGKDGVFAPLFQQFLESPLESEIKAHLGEQQRE' A
#
# COMPACT_ATOMS: atom_id res chain seq x y z
N MET A 1 22.39 -9.18 8.19
CA MET A 1 21.56 -9.39 6.98
C MET A 1 20.40 -8.41 7.10
N GLU A 2 20.22 -7.55 6.10
CA GLU A 2 19.07 -6.64 6.03
C GLU A 2 17.77 -7.47 5.90
N LYS A 3 16.73 -7.12 6.66
CA LYS A 3 15.41 -7.76 6.54
C LYS A 3 14.70 -7.19 5.32
N THR A 4 14.11 -8.07 4.52
CA THR A 4 13.27 -7.64 3.39
C THR A 4 12.07 -6.82 3.90
N GLU A 5 11.53 -5.92 3.07
CA GLU A 5 10.31 -5.16 3.41
C GLU A 5 9.16 -6.08 3.80
N PHE A 6 9.05 -7.24 3.16
CA PHE A 6 8.05 -8.26 3.51
C PHE A 6 8.24 -8.81 4.92
N GLU A 7 9.47 -9.15 5.32
CA GLU A 7 9.76 -9.64 6.67
C GLU A 7 9.49 -8.56 7.73
N GLN A 8 9.83 -7.30 7.44
CA GLN A 8 9.53 -6.17 8.33
C GLN A 8 8.02 -5.98 8.51
N MET A 9 7.26 -6.05 7.41
CA MET A 9 5.80 -5.99 7.44
C MET A 9 5.19 -7.16 8.22
N ARG A 10 5.68 -8.39 8.00
CA ARG A 10 5.23 -9.59 8.71
C ARG A 10 5.47 -9.46 10.22
N ASP A 11 6.66 -9.02 10.63
CA ASP A 11 7.00 -8.89 12.04
C ASP A 11 6.14 -7.81 12.74
N LYS A 12 5.85 -6.70 12.04
CA LYS A 12 4.94 -5.66 12.52
C LYS A 12 3.49 -6.15 12.60
N ALA A 13 3.04 -6.95 11.64
CA ALA A 13 1.71 -7.55 11.64
C ALA A 13 1.53 -8.51 12.81
N LEU A 14 2.54 -9.34 13.07
CA LEU A 14 2.54 -10.25 14.21
C LEU A 14 2.47 -9.46 15.53
N THR A 15 3.27 -8.40 15.65
CA THR A 15 3.27 -7.54 16.86
C THR A 15 1.90 -6.90 17.10
N GLN A 16 1.30 -6.31 16.07
CA GLN A 16 -0.02 -5.69 16.19
C GLN A 16 -1.10 -6.71 16.55
N LEU A 17 -1.07 -7.90 15.93
CA LEU A 17 -2.00 -8.98 16.23
C LEU A 17 -1.91 -9.44 17.69
N MET A 18 -0.70 -9.64 18.20
CA MET A 18 -0.47 -10.05 19.59
C MET A 18 -0.90 -8.98 20.60
N ASN A 19 -0.81 -7.70 20.23
CA ASN A 19 -1.22 -6.58 21.05
C ASN A 19 -2.71 -6.21 20.91
N GLY A 20 -3.47 -6.92 20.08
CA GLY A 20 -4.87 -6.59 19.78
C GLY A 20 -5.06 -5.27 19.03
N GLN A 21 -4.00 -4.77 18.38
CA GLN A 21 -4.05 -3.59 17.54
C GLN A 21 -4.65 -3.93 16.18
N SER A 22 -5.39 -2.99 15.59
CA SER A 22 -5.95 -3.18 14.25
C SER A 22 -4.84 -3.33 13.22
N LEU A 23 -4.92 -4.37 12.40
CA LEU A 23 -4.02 -4.58 11.26
C LEU A 23 -4.38 -3.71 10.05
N THR A 24 -5.58 -3.14 10.07
CA THR A 24 -6.17 -2.30 9.02
C THR A 24 -6.51 -0.90 9.58
N GLY A 25 -6.89 0.03 8.70
CA GLY A 25 -7.09 1.43 9.06
C GLY A 25 -5.78 2.21 9.07
N LYS A 26 -5.83 3.49 9.45
CA LYS A 26 -4.71 4.45 9.28
C LYS A 26 -3.39 3.98 9.92
N ASP A 27 -3.47 3.32 11.08
CA ASP A 27 -2.31 2.88 11.86
C ASP A 27 -2.01 1.38 11.70
N GLY A 28 -2.78 0.70 10.85
CA GLY A 28 -2.63 -0.73 10.56
C GLY A 28 -1.40 -1.01 9.71
N VAL A 29 -0.75 -2.14 9.98
CA VAL A 29 0.39 -2.62 9.18
C VAL A 29 0.09 -2.73 7.69
N PHE A 30 -1.18 -2.99 7.32
CA PHE A 30 -1.62 -3.13 5.94
C PHE A 30 -2.10 -1.82 5.31
N ALA A 31 -2.09 -0.69 6.03
CA ALA A 31 -2.50 0.61 5.48
C ALA A 31 -1.80 0.96 4.15
N PRO A 32 -0.48 0.75 3.99
CA PRO A 32 0.21 1.03 2.74
C PRO A 32 -0.25 0.14 1.58
N LEU A 33 -0.61 -1.12 1.84
CA LEU A 33 -1.12 -2.04 0.82
C LEU A 33 -2.50 -1.58 0.31
N PHE A 34 -3.36 -1.15 1.23
CA PHE A 34 -4.67 -0.62 0.84
C PHE A 34 -4.53 0.71 0.08
N GLN A 35 -3.59 1.57 0.49
CA GLN A 35 -3.29 2.80 -0.23
C GLN A 35 -2.84 2.52 -1.66
N GLN A 36 -1.86 1.63 -1.87
CA GLN A 36 -1.42 1.22 -3.20
C GLN A 36 -2.55 0.59 -4.02
N PHE A 37 -3.37 -0.25 -3.41
CA PHE A 37 -4.51 -0.87 -4.09
C PHE A 37 -5.52 0.18 -4.58
N LEU A 38 -5.82 1.19 -3.77
CA LEU A 38 -6.74 2.28 -4.11
C LEU A 38 -6.14 3.30 -5.09
N GLU A 39 -4.82 3.49 -5.08
CA GLU A 39 -4.10 4.40 -5.97
C GLU A 39 -3.78 3.76 -7.33
N SER A 40 -3.70 2.43 -7.42
CA SER A 40 -3.38 1.72 -8.66
C SER A 40 -4.34 2.00 -9.85
N PRO A 41 -5.67 2.14 -9.67
CA PRO A 41 -6.57 2.53 -10.75
C PRO A 41 -6.39 4.01 -11.11
N LEU A 42 -6.11 4.86 -10.11
CA LEU A 42 -5.95 6.30 -10.27
C LEU A 42 -4.68 6.64 -11.07
N GLU A 43 -3.56 5.95 -10.83
CA GLU A 43 -2.35 6.09 -11.64
C GLU A 43 -2.57 5.62 -13.08
N SER A 44 -3.34 4.54 -13.27
CA SER A 44 -3.71 4.07 -14.61
C SER A 44 -4.60 5.07 -15.35
N GLU A 45 -5.53 5.73 -14.65
CA GLU A 45 -6.43 6.74 -15.22
C GLU A 45 -5.67 8.02 -15.59
N ILE A 46 -4.78 8.50 -14.72
CA ILE A 46 -3.89 9.65 -15.00
C ILE A 46 -3.00 9.34 -16.22
N LYS A 47 -2.41 8.14 -16.29
CA LYS A 47 -1.59 7.74 -17.44
C LYS A 47 -2.40 7.63 -18.74
N ALA A 48 -3.64 7.16 -18.67
CA ALA A 48 -4.54 7.14 -19.81
C ALA A 48 -4.87 8.57 -20.28
N HIS A 49 -5.15 9.49 -19.36
CA HIS A 49 -5.55 10.87 -19.68
C HIS A 49 -4.38 11.74 -20.19
N LEU A 50 -3.17 11.59 -19.65
CA LEU A 50 -1.98 12.27 -20.19
C LEU A 50 -1.54 11.72 -21.56
N GLY A 51 -1.91 10.50 -21.92
CA GLY A 51 -1.64 9.90 -23.23
C GLY A 51 -2.61 10.34 -24.34
N GLU A 52 -3.74 10.93 -23.98
CA GLU A 52 -4.73 11.53 -24.90
C GLU A 52 -4.40 13.00 -25.19
N GLN A 53 -4.01 13.77 -24.15
CA GLN A 53 -3.62 15.18 -24.27
C GLN A 53 -2.35 15.42 -25.12
N GLN A 54 -1.51 14.39 -25.35
CA GLN A 54 -0.32 14.48 -26.22
C GLN A 54 -0.62 14.16 -27.70
N ARG A 55 -1.87 13.82 -28.06
CA ARG A 55 -2.28 13.48 -29.44
C ARG A 55 -3.20 14.51 -30.09
N GLU A 56 -3.39 15.66 -29.46
CA GLU A 56 -4.02 16.86 -30.03
C GLU A 56 -2.96 17.95 -30.25
#